data_AF-A0A534TFH4-F1
#
_entry.id   AF-A0A534TFH4-F1
#
_cell.length_a   1.000
_cell.length_b   1.000
_cell.length_c   1.000
_cell.angle_alpha   90.00
_cell.angle_beta   90.00
_cell.angle_gamma   90.00
#
_symmetry.space_group_name_H-M   'P 1'
#
loop_
_entity.id
_entity.type
_entity.pdbx_description
1 polymer ?
#
loop_
_entity_poly.entity_id
_entity_poly.type
_entity_poly.pdbx_seq_one_letter_code
_entity_poly.pdbx_strand_id
1 'polypeptide(L)'
;MATELGVSRATLHRWAGRREQLLGNVIGALAEETFEHVKRDATGRGAARVVDVFERHFALIAKAPAMRRFLEEDAAAALRILTMRDGLVQGRLVRKHAELLREEAARGAYTPRVDPDVLAYAIVRIGEAFLYNDAIIALEPNVEQACAVVRLLLD
;
A
#
# COMPACT_ATOMS: atom_id res chain seq x y z
N MET A 1 27.12 -10.93 14.81
CA MET A 1 27.74 -9.95 15.72
C MET A 1 26.74 -9.57 16.82
N ALA A 2 26.62 -10.39 17.87
CA ALA A 2 25.70 -10.15 18.99
C ALA A 2 26.44 -9.81 20.31
N THR A 3 27.69 -9.35 20.20
CA THR A 3 28.61 -9.30 21.36
C THR A 3 29.35 -7.97 21.52
N GLU A 4 28.77 -6.83 21.08
CA GLU A 4 29.40 -5.52 21.30
C GLU A 4 28.52 -4.43 21.93
N LEU A 5 27.28 -4.75 22.36
CA LEU A 5 26.41 -3.74 23.00
C LEU A 5 25.90 -4.10 24.40
N GLY A 6 26.26 -5.24 25.00
CA GLY A 6 25.81 -5.60 26.35
C GLY A 6 24.28 -5.76 26.50
N VAL A 7 23.55 -5.85 25.39
CA VAL A 7 22.09 -5.98 25.37
C VAL A 7 21.69 -7.40 24.95
N SER A 8 20.76 -8.03 25.68
CA SER A 8 20.27 -9.37 25.34
C SER A 8 19.48 -9.38 24.02
N ARG A 9 19.47 -10.52 23.31
CA ARG A 9 18.67 -10.69 22.07
C ARG A 9 17.19 -10.33 22.27
N ALA A 10 16.62 -10.67 23.43
CA ALA A 10 15.23 -10.34 23.75
C ALA A 10 14.98 -8.82 23.81
N THR A 11 15.92 -8.04 24.33
CA THR A 11 15.81 -6.58 24.39
C THR A 11 16.00 -5.95 23.01
N LEU A 12 16.91 -6.48 22.18
CA LEU A 12 17.07 -6.06 20.79
C LEU A 12 15.80 -6.32 19.96
N HIS A 13 15.22 -7.52 20.05
CA HIS A 13 13.96 -7.84 19.35
C HIS A 13 12.81 -6.94 19.78
N ARG A 14 12.69 -6.65 21.08
CA ARG A 14 11.64 -5.75 21.60
C ARG A 14 11.82 -4.31 21.11
N TRP A 15 13.05 -3.82 21.03
CA TRP A 15 13.32 -2.49 20.50
C TRP A 15 13.08 -2.40 18.99
N ALA A 16 13.55 -3.40 18.24
CA ALA A 16 13.28 -3.52 16.81
C ALA A 16 11.76 -3.55 16.52
N GLY A 17 11.00 -4.36 17.25
CA GLY A 17 9.54 -4.41 17.10
C GLY A 17 8.83 -3.09 17.41
N ARG A 18 9.28 -2.34 18.43
CA ARG A 18 8.73 -0.99 18.72
C ARG A 18 9.04 0.01 17.61
N ARG A 19 10.24 -0.05 17.02
CA ARG A 19 10.61 0.80 15.87
C ARG A 19 9.75 0.46 14.66
N GLU A 20 9.59 -0.82 14.35
CA GLU A 20 8.76 -1.27 13.22
C GLU A 20 7.29 -0.84 13.40
N GLN A 21 6.76 -0.95 14.62
CA GLN A 21 5.40 -0.50 14.94
C GLN A 21 5.22 1.01 14.80
N LEU A 22 6.20 1.81 15.26
CA LEU A 22 6.16 3.26 15.09
C LEU A 22 6.19 3.65 13.60
N LEU A 23 7.13 3.07 12.84
CA LEU A 23 7.24 3.32 11.40
C LEU A 23 5.98 2.92 10.66
N GLY A 24 5.43 1.74 10.94
CA GLY A 24 4.18 1.28 10.33
C GLY A 24 3.01 2.21 10.61
N ASN A 25 2.91 2.76 11.83
CA ASN A 25 1.87 3.74 12.16
C ASN A 25 2.04 5.07 11.41
N VAL A 26 3.26 5.60 11.35
CA VAL A 26 3.55 6.87 10.65
C VAL A 26 3.32 6.72 9.16
N ILE A 27 3.88 5.68 8.53
CA ILE A 27 3.72 5.41 7.10
C ILE A 27 2.24 5.16 6.79
N GLY A 28 1.56 4.37 7.62
CA GLY A 28 0.13 4.08 7.45
C GLY A 28 -0.74 5.34 7.49
N ALA A 29 -0.47 6.26 8.42
CA ALA A 29 -1.19 7.53 8.51
C ALA A 29 -0.94 8.43 7.28
N LEU A 30 0.31 8.53 6.84
CA LEU A 30 0.66 9.30 5.63
C LEU A 30 0.01 8.70 4.37
N ALA A 31 -0.04 7.37 4.28
CA ALA A 31 -0.68 6.68 3.17
C ALA A 31 -2.20 6.92 3.15
N GLU A 32 -2.87 6.89 4.31
CA GLU A 32 -4.29 7.24 4.42
C GLU A 32 -4.57 8.70 4.04
N GLU A 33 -3.74 9.64 4.50
CA GLU A 33 -3.86 11.05 4.15
C GLU A 33 -3.70 11.27 2.64
N THR A 34 -2.68 10.64 2.05
CA THR A 34 -2.42 10.69 0.61
C THR A 34 -3.57 10.08 -0.18
N PHE A 35 -4.11 8.94 0.26
CA PHE A 35 -5.28 8.31 -0.33
C PHE A 35 -6.49 9.25 -0.32
N GLU A 36 -6.82 9.85 0.82
CA GLU A 36 -7.95 10.77 0.93
C GLU A 36 -7.75 12.04 0.09
N HIS A 37 -6.52 12.51 -0.05
CA HIS A 37 -6.17 13.61 -0.96
C HIS A 37 -6.48 13.25 -2.41
N VAL A 38 -5.93 12.15 -2.92
CA VAL A 38 -6.17 11.76 -4.31
C VAL A 38 -7.62 11.35 -4.57
N LYS A 39 -8.32 10.80 -3.57
CA LYS A 39 -9.75 10.44 -3.66
C LYS A 39 -10.65 11.64 -3.89
N ARG A 40 -10.28 12.80 -3.33
CA ARG A 40 -10.99 14.08 -3.53
C ARG A 40 -10.79 14.62 -4.95
N ASP A 41 -9.61 14.45 -5.50
CA ASP A 41 -9.25 14.96 -6.84
C ASP A 41 -9.54 13.97 -7.97
N ALA A 42 -9.95 12.74 -7.63
CA ALA A 42 -10.28 11.70 -8.58
C ALA A 42 -11.56 12.00 -9.36
N THR A 43 -11.54 11.60 -10.62
CA THR A 43 -12.56 11.84 -11.64
C THR A 43 -13.23 10.54 -12.03
N GLY A 44 -14.32 10.63 -12.79
CA GLY A 44 -15.10 9.47 -13.22
C GLY A 44 -16.06 8.94 -12.15
N ARG A 45 -16.61 7.74 -12.39
CA ARG A 45 -17.57 7.03 -11.51
C ARG A 45 -17.36 5.53 -11.63
N GLY A 46 -17.83 4.78 -10.64
CA GLY A 46 -17.71 3.34 -10.59
C GLY A 46 -16.26 2.87 -10.65
N ALA A 47 -16.03 1.83 -11.45
CA ALA A 47 -14.70 1.29 -11.72
C ALA A 47 -13.69 2.37 -12.17
N ALA A 48 -14.11 3.33 -13.01
CA ALA A 48 -13.22 4.37 -13.52
C ALA A 48 -12.67 5.26 -12.39
N ARG A 49 -13.49 5.60 -11.39
CA ARG A 49 -13.04 6.38 -10.24
C ARG A 49 -12.09 5.57 -9.35
N VAL A 50 -12.37 4.29 -9.15
CA VAL A 50 -11.48 3.39 -8.38
C VAL A 50 -10.10 3.31 -9.01
N VAL A 51 -10.04 3.20 -10.34
CA VAL A 51 -8.79 3.18 -11.10
C VAL A 51 -8.06 4.52 -11.03
N ASP A 52 -8.76 5.65 -11.16
CA ASP A 52 -8.12 6.98 -11.06
C ASP A 52 -7.52 7.22 -9.66
N VAL A 53 -8.24 6.83 -8.60
CA VAL A 53 -7.70 6.88 -7.23
C VAL A 53 -6.46 6.00 -7.08
N PHE A 54 -6.53 4.76 -7.57
CA PHE A 54 -5.41 3.83 -7.55
C PHE A 54 -4.20 4.43 -8.27
N GLU A 55 -4.36 4.87 -9.51
CA GLU A 55 -3.29 5.43 -10.34
C GLU A 55 -2.59 6.61 -9.68
N ARG A 56 -3.36 7.59 -9.18
CA ARG A 56 -2.81 8.78 -8.52
C ARG A 56 -2.06 8.43 -7.24
N HIS A 57 -2.66 7.59 -6.39
CA HIS A 57 -2.02 7.16 -5.15
C HIS A 57 -0.72 6.41 -5.45
N PHE A 58 -0.76 5.51 -6.42
CA PHE A 58 0.35 4.67 -6.84
C PHE A 58 1.52 5.48 -7.41
N ALA A 59 1.22 6.43 -8.30
CA ALA A 59 2.22 7.32 -8.89
C ALA A 59 2.91 8.21 -7.84
N LEU A 60 2.18 8.64 -6.79
CA LEU A 60 2.77 9.40 -5.69
C LEU A 60 3.75 8.56 -4.87
N ILE A 61 3.39 7.31 -4.54
CA ILE A 61 4.28 6.40 -3.82
C ILE A 61 5.52 6.06 -4.67
N ALA A 62 5.34 5.73 -5.95
CA ALA A 62 6.43 5.40 -6.86
C ALA A 62 7.47 6.53 -6.99
N LYS A 63 7.04 7.79 -6.88
CA LYS A 63 7.90 8.98 -6.97
C LYS A 63 8.44 9.46 -5.62
N ALA A 64 8.03 8.85 -4.50
CA ALA A 64 8.40 9.31 -3.16
C ALA A 64 9.86 8.97 -2.82
N PRO A 65 10.77 9.96 -2.69
CA PRO A 65 12.18 9.67 -2.40
C PRO A 65 12.39 9.00 -1.04
N ALA A 66 11.51 9.30 -0.08
CA ALA A 66 11.53 8.66 1.24
C ALA A 66 11.20 7.16 1.17
N MET A 67 10.26 6.76 0.30
CA MET A 67 9.92 5.35 0.11
C MET A 67 11.09 4.60 -0.53
N ARG A 68 11.70 5.19 -1.58
CA ARG A 68 12.89 4.62 -2.23
C ARG A 68 14.03 4.43 -1.23
N ARG A 69 14.38 5.46 -0.45
CA ARG A 69 15.43 5.36 0.58
C ARG A 69 15.11 4.29 1.62
N PHE A 70 13.85 4.20 2.04
CA PHE A 70 13.44 3.22 3.03
C PHE A 70 13.61 1.77 2.53
N LEU A 71 13.32 1.51 1.26
CA LEU A 71 13.56 0.22 0.61
C LEU A 71 15.06 -0.05 0.39
N GLU A 72 15.86 0.96 0.06
CA GLU A 72 17.32 0.85 -0.14
C GLU A 72 18.08 0.56 1.16
N GLU A 73 17.63 1.11 2.29
CA GLU A 73 18.30 0.92 3.60
C GLU A 73 18.15 -0.51 4.14
N ASP A 74 16.94 -1.07 4.12
CA ASP A 74 16.66 -2.45 4.54
C ASP A 74 15.37 -2.94 3.87
N ALA A 75 15.50 -3.49 2.65
CA ALA A 75 14.37 -3.99 1.87
C ALA A 75 13.55 -5.04 2.64
N ALA A 76 14.19 -5.93 3.41
CA ALA A 76 13.49 -6.99 4.13
C ALA A 76 12.64 -6.43 5.27
N ALA A 77 13.14 -5.46 6.04
CA ALA A 77 12.35 -4.79 7.06
C ALA A 77 11.26 -3.90 6.45
N ALA A 78 11.58 -3.16 5.39
CA ALA A 78 10.62 -2.30 4.71
C ALA A 78 9.44 -3.10 4.16
N LEU A 79 9.70 -4.17 3.40
CA LEU A 79 8.65 -5.04 2.86
C LEU A 79 7.79 -5.68 3.97
N ARG A 80 8.40 -6.11 5.09
CA ARG A 80 7.64 -6.60 6.25
C ARG A 80 6.70 -5.54 6.81
N ILE A 81 7.13 -4.29 6.95
CA ILE A 81 6.28 -3.22 7.48
C ILE A 81 5.17 -2.85 6.49
N LEU A 82 5.51 -2.73 5.20
CA LEU A 82 4.62 -2.21 4.17
C LEU A 82 3.53 -3.22 3.76
N THR A 83 3.88 -4.51 3.68
CA THR A 83 3.06 -5.53 3.00
C THR A 83 2.53 -6.63 3.93
N MET A 84 2.79 -6.53 5.24
CA MET A 84 2.23 -7.49 6.20
C MET A 84 0.70 -7.43 6.17
N ARG A 85 0.07 -8.59 5.98
CA ARG A 85 -1.39 -8.73 6.01
C ARG A 85 -1.94 -8.23 7.34
N ASP A 86 -2.98 -7.42 7.26
CA ASP A 86 -3.59 -6.73 8.42
C ASP A 86 -2.62 -5.84 9.20
N GLY A 87 -1.45 -5.55 8.61
CA GLY A 87 -0.44 -4.67 9.16
C GLY A 87 -0.86 -3.20 9.15
N LEU A 88 -0.05 -2.37 9.79
CA LEU A 88 -0.34 -0.96 10.01
C LEU A 88 -0.33 -0.12 8.72
N VAL A 89 0.17 -0.65 7.61
CA VAL A 89 0.17 0.02 6.30
C VAL A 89 -0.84 -0.65 5.36
N GLN A 90 -0.59 -1.90 4.94
CA GLN A 90 -1.47 -2.63 4.01
C GLN A 90 -2.92 -2.70 4.52
N GLY A 91 -3.14 -3.04 5.79
CA GLY A 91 -4.49 -3.17 6.34
C GLY A 91 -5.28 -1.87 6.30
N ARG A 92 -4.62 -0.72 6.45
CA ARG A 92 -5.25 0.61 6.29
C ARG A 92 -5.63 0.87 4.84
N LEU A 93 -4.73 0.61 3.90
CA LEU A 93 -4.99 0.80 2.47
C LEU A 93 -6.10 -0.12 1.95
N VAL A 94 -6.15 -1.37 2.40
CA VAL A 94 -7.22 -2.30 2.06
C VAL A 94 -8.57 -1.75 2.53
N ARG A 95 -8.66 -1.26 3.78
CA ARG A 95 -9.89 -0.61 4.27
C ARG A 95 -10.29 0.59 3.42
N LYS A 96 -9.33 1.44 3.04
CA LYS A 96 -9.59 2.62 2.19
C LYS A 96 -10.09 2.28 0.80
N HIS A 97 -9.51 1.27 0.15
CA HIS A 97 -10.02 0.76 -1.12
C HIS A 97 -11.41 0.11 -0.98
N ALA A 98 -11.65 -0.65 0.09
CA ALA A 98 -12.95 -1.25 0.35
C ALA A 98 -14.03 -0.20 0.61
N GLU A 99 -13.71 0.86 1.36
CA GLU A 99 -14.58 2.03 1.56
C GLU A 99 -14.93 2.68 0.22
N LEU A 100 -13.96 2.91 -0.66
CA LEU A 100 -14.19 3.48 -1.99
C LEU A 100 -15.08 2.60 -2.87
N LEU A 101 -14.86 1.28 -2.86
CA LEU A 101 -15.69 0.33 -3.61
C LEU A 101 -17.14 0.34 -3.13
N ARG A 102 -17.36 0.35 -1.81
CA ARG A 102 -18.70 0.45 -1.21
C ARG A 102 -19.35 1.80 -1.48
N GLU A 103 -18.57 2.88 -1.50
CA GLU A 103 -19.05 4.23 -1.85
C GLU A 103 -19.62 4.25 -3.28
N GLU A 104 -18.89 3.72 -4.26
CA GLU A 104 -19.38 3.64 -5.64
C GLU A 104 -20.56 2.68 -5.81
N ALA A 105 -20.59 1.59 -5.04
CA ALA A 105 -21.73 0.68 -5.03
C ALA A 105 -23.00 1.33 -4.45
N ALA A 106 -22.89 2.06 -3.34
CA ALA A 106 -23.99 2.80 -2.74
C ALA A 106 -24.56 3.89 -3.66
N ARG A 107 -23.72 4.44 -4.55
CA ARG A 107 -24.12 5.40 -5.60
C ARG A 107 -24.77 4.73 -6.82
N GLY A 108 -24.87 3.40 -6.85
CA GLY A 108 -25.35 2.64 -8.00
C GLY A 108 -24.43 2.71 -9.22
N ALA A 109 -23.19 3.17 -9.04
CA ALA A 109 -22.21 3.35 -10.12
C ALA A 109 -21.30 2.13 -10.32
N TYR A 110 -21.33 1.17 -9.40
CA TYR A 110 -20.57 -0.06 -9.46
C TYR A 110 -21.32 -1.22 -8.80
N THR A 111 -21.17 -2.44 -9.32
CA THR A 111 -21.70 -3.65 -8.67
C THR A 111 -20.54 -4.63 -8.46
N PRO A 112 -20.00 -4.75 -7.24
CA PRO A 112 -18.94 -5.69 -6.95
C PRO A 112 -19.36 -7.13 -7.27
N ARG A 113 -18.54 -7.86 -8.03
CA ARG A 113 -18.77 -9.28 -8.35
C ARG A 113 -18.35 -10.22 -7.21
N VAL A 114 -17.57 -9.69 -6.27
CA VAL A 114 -17.08 -10.37 -5.07
C VAL A 114 -17.19 -9.41 -3.89
N ASP A 115 -16.90 -9.90 -2.70
CA ASP A 115 -16.83 -9.07 -1.49
C ASP A 115 -15.87 -7.87 -1.71
N PRO A 116 -16.32 -6.62 -1.46
CA PRO A 116 -15.46 -5.44 -1.56
C PRO A 116 -14.15 -5.52 -0.78
N ASP A 117 -14.10 -6.21 0.37
CA ASP A 117 -12.85 -6.38 1.13
C ASP A 117 -11.87 -7.31 0.40
N VAL A 118 -12.37 -8.35 -0.26
CA VAL A 118 -11.56 -9.27 -1.07
C VAL A 118 -11.02 -8.57 -2.30
N LEU A 119 -11.86 -7.80 -3.00
CA LEU A 119 -11.45 -7.02 -4.16
C LEU A 119 -10.43 -5.93 -3.77
N ALA A 120 -10.66 -5.22 -2.66
CA ALA A 120 -9.73 -4.22 -2.15
C ALA A 120 -8.36 -4.83 -1.80
N TYR A 121 -8.35 -6.00 -1.15
CA TYR A 121 -7.12 -6.74 -0.89
C TYR A 121 -6.38 -7.07 -2.19
N ALA A 122 -7.08 -7.56 -3.22
CA ALA A 122 -6.47 -7.86 -4.52
C ALA A 122 -5.86 -6.63 -5.20
N ILE A 123 -6.59 -5.49 -5.20
CA ILE A 123 -6.10 -4.21 -5.76
C ILE A 123 -4.81 -3.78 -5.07
N VAL A 124 -4.78 -3.80 -3.74
CA VAL A 124 -3.58 -3.41 -2.96
C VAL A 124 -2.42 -4.35 -3.25
N ARG A 125 -2.66 -5.67 -3.30
CA ARG A 125 -1.62 -6.67 -3.59
C ARG A 125 -1.03 -6.52 -4.99
N ILE A 126 -1.85 -6.20 -5.99
CA ILE A 126 -1.37 -5.86 -7.34
C ILE A 126 -0.47 -4.64 -7.26
N GLY A 127 -0.93 -3.57 -6.60
CA GLY A 127 -0.10 -2.39 -6.43
C GLY A 127 1.25 -2.72 -5.79
N GLU A 128 1.26 -3.41 -4.66
CA GLU A 128 2.51 -3.80 -4.00
C GLU A 128 3.42 -4.65 -4.90
N ALA A 129 2.84 -5.56 -5.68
CA ALA A 129 3.59 -6.37 -6.63
C ALA A 129 4.24 -5.55 -7.74
N PHE A 130 3.69 -4.40 -8.13
CA PHE A 130 4.27 -3.51 -9.15
C PHE A 130 5.12 -2.35 -8.57
N LEU A 131 4.94 -1.98 -7.29
CA LEU A 131 5.81 -0.99 -6.61
C LEU A 131 7.10 -1.60 -6.12
N TYR A 132 7.00 -2.81 -5.56
CA TYR A 132 8.06 -3.37 -4.74
C TYR A 132 8.69 -4.62 -5.36
N ASN A 133 8.26 -5.03 -6.56
CA ASN A 133 8.86 -6.13 -7.33
C ASN A 133 10.39 -6.08 -7.33
N ASP A 134 10.87 -4.84 -7.41
CA ASP A 134 12.20 -4.48 -7.87
C ASP A 134 13.08 -3.91 -6.76
N ALA A 135 12.61 -3.95 -5.50
CA ALA A 135 13.45 -3.64 -4.34
C ALA A 135 14.67 -4.59 -4.20
N ILE A 136 14.72 -5.66 -5.01
CA ILE A 136 15.85 -6.60 -5.14
C ILE A 136 16.61 -6.40 -6.48
N ILE A 137 15.98 -5.85 -7.52
CA ILE A 137 16.52 -5.68 -8.88
C ILE A 137 16.08 -4.30 -9.36
N ALA A 138 16.94 -3.28 -9.36
CA ALA A 138 16.61 -1.85 -9.58
C ALA A 138 15.89 -1.49 -10.91
N LEU A 139 14.65 -1.94 -11.08
CA LEU A 139 13.71 -1.59 -12.15
C LEU A 139 12.69 -0.57 -11.60
N GLU A 140 12.19 0.29 -12.48
CA GLU A 140 11.26 1.35 -12.12
C GLU A 140 9.82 0.82 -11.96
N PRO A 141 9.04 1.31 -10.97
CA PRO A 141 7.64 0.90 -10.79
C PRO A 141 6.80 1.10 -12.04
N ASN A 142 6.06 0.06 -12.46
CA ASN A 142 5.20 0.12 -13.65
C ASN A 142 3.74 0.43 -13.28
N VAL A 143 3.45 1.74 -13.15
CA VAL A 143 2.11 2.25 -12.83
C VAL A 143 1.07 1.84 -13.88
N GLU A 144 1.43 1.91 -15.16
CA GLU A 144 0.51 1.65 -16.27
C GLU A 144 0.02 0.20 -16.28
N GLN A 145 0.94 -0.76 -16.11
CA GLN A 145 0.59 -2.19 -16.05
C GLN A 145 -0.25 -2.52 -14.82
N ALA A 146 0.07 -1.94 -13.66
CA ALA A 146 -0.74 -2.10 -12.46
C ALA A 146 -2.19 -1.62 -12.69
N CYS A 147 -2.35 -0.45 -13.29
CA CYS A 147 -3.67 0.08 -13.64
C CYS A 147 -4.41 -0.80 -14.64
N ALA A 148 -3.73 -1.39 -15.62
CA ALA A 148 -4.35 -2.31 -16.58
C ALA A 148 -4.92 -3.56 -15.89
N VAL A 149 -4.19 -4.16 -14.94
CA VAL A 149 -4.68 -5.32 -14.17
C VAL A 149 -5.84 -4.91 -13.25
N VAL A 150 -5.75 -3.76 -12.57
CA VAL A 150 -6.83 -3.26 -11.70
C VAL A 150 -8.11 -3.00 -12.50
N ARG A 151 -8.03 -2.45 -13.72
CA ARG A 151 -9.18 -2.30 -14.62
C ARG A 151 -9.87 -3.65 -14.89
N LEU A 152 -9.10 -4.67 -15.24
CA LEU A 152 -9.63 -6.02 -15.50
C LEU A 152 -10.32 -6.64 -14.28
N LEU A 153 -9.87 -6.34 -13.06
CA LEU A 153 -10.55 -6.82 -11.84
C LEU A 153 -11.88 -6.11 -11.57
N LEU A 154 -12.06 -4.92 -12.14
CA LEU A 154 -13.24 -4.08 -11.91
C LEU A 154 -14.26 -4.18 -13.05
N ASP A 155 -13.89 -4.72 -14.21
CA ASP A 155 -14.78 -5.03 -15.33
C ASP A 155 -15.73 -6.20 -15.02
#